data_AF-A0A3D5KSE2-F1
#
_entry.id   AF-A0A3D5KSE2-F1
#
_cell.length_a   1.000
_cell.length_b   1.000
_cell.length_c   1.000
_cell.angle_alpha   90.00
_cell.angle_beta   90.00
_cell.angle_gamma   90.00
#
_symmetry.space_group_name_H-M   'P 1'
#
loop_
_entity.id
_entity.type
_entity.pdbx_description
1 polymer ?
#
loop_
_entity_poly.entity_id
_entity_poly.type
_entity_poly.pdbx_seq_one_letter_code
_entity_poly.pdbx_strand_id
1 'polypeptide(L)'
;EAKAFQPNIVVIMLGTNDAGPINAKGNDSFVEDYVKLVGAFQALSTKPKIYIVKPPPVFGNGTGLNPEYFADNVIPAIEEVAKQTNLPIINVYSA
;
A
#
# COMPACT_ATOMS: atom_id res chain seq x y z
N GLU A 1 18.43 -2.64 5.28
CA GLU A 1 17.17 -2.37 4.55
C GLU A 1 16.51 -3.68 4.12
N ALA A 2 15.19 -3.69 3.89
CA ALA A 2 14.44 -4.91 3.52
C ALA A 2 14.98 -5.64 2.26
N LYS A 3 15.55 -4.91 1.28
CA LYS A 3 16.15 -5.49 0.06
C LYS A 3 17.37 -6.39 0.33
N ALA A 4 18.07 -6.17 1.45
CA ALA A 4 19.27 -6.95 1.80
C ALA A 4 18.96 -8.42 2.09
N PHE A 5 17.70 -8.75 2.40
CA PHE A 5 17.25 -10.14 2.58
C PHE A 5 17.14 -10.93 1.28
N GLN A 6 17.26 -10.28 0.11
CA GLN A 6 17.13 -10.93 -1.20
C GLN A 6 15.90 -11.85 -1.27
N PRO A 7 14.69 -11.32 -0.98
CA PRO A 7 13.50 -12.15 -0.80
C PRO A 7 13.09 -12.85 -2.11
N ASN A 8 12.49 -14.03 -1.97
CA ASN A 8 11.74 -14.67 -3.07
C ASN A 8 10.25 -14.30 -3.06
N ILE A 9 9.74 -13.82 -1.92
CA ILE A 9 8.35 -13.37 -1.77
C ILE A 9 8.35 -12.07 -0.96
N VAL A 10 7.57 -11.09 -1.40
CA VAL A 10 7.33 -9.83 -0.71
C VAL A 10 5.83 -9.61 -0.58
N VAL A 11 5.36 -9.33 0.64
CA VAL A 11 3.97 -8.97 0.92
C VAL A 11 3.98 -7.56 1.48
N ILE A 12 3.31 -6.63 0.80
CA ILE A 12 3.29 -5.22 1.18
C ILE A 12 1.88 -4.83 1.62
N MET A 13 1.74 -4.56 2.91
CA MET A 13 0.50 -4.07 3.52
C MET A 13 0.78 -2.70 4.14
N LEU A 14 0.56 -1.66 3.35
CA LEU A 14 0.73 -0.25 3.70
C LEU A 14 -0.54 0.52 3.31
N GLY A 15 -0.66 1.77 3.76
CA GLY A 15 -1.80 2.65 3.47
C GLY A 15 -2.58 3.09 4.71
N THR A 16 -2.62 2.30 5.79
CA THR A 16 -3.40 2.65 7.00
C THR A 16 -2.99 4.00 7.60
N ASN A 17 -1.69 4.27 7.67
CA ASN A 17 -1.16 5.54 8.19
C ASN A 17 -1.42 6.72 7.24
N ASP A 18 -1.64 6.45 5.96
CA ASP A 18 -1.89 7.46 4.95
C ASP A 18 -3.27 8.10 5.08
N ALA A 19 -4.16 7.49 5.87
CA ALA A 19 -5.42 8.10 6.31
C ALA A 19 -5.29 8.98 7.56
N GLY A 20 -4.06 9.29 7.98
CA GLY A 20 -3.79 10.18 9.10
C GLY A 20 -4.05 11.66 8.80
N PRO A 21 -4.12 12.51 9.83
CA PRO A 21 -4.56 13.91 9.72
C PRO A 21 -3.62 14.79 8.88
N ILE A 22 -2.34 14.40 8.76
CA ILE A 22 -1.35 15.10 7.92
C ILE A 22 -1.74 14.99 6.43
N ASN A 23 -2.31 13.86 6.04
CA ASN A 23 -2.62 13.53 4.64
C ASN A 23 -4.08 13.79 4.27
N ALA A 24 -4.94 14.11 5.24
CA ALA A 24 -6.36 14.39 5.02
C ALA A 24 -6.63 15.59 4.08
N LYS A 25 -5.62 16.42 3.79
CA LYS A 25 -5.69 17.52 2.82
C LYS A 25 -5.26 17.12 1.39
N GLY A 26 -4.91 15.86 1.17
CA GLY A 26 -4.31 15.35 -0.06
C GLY A 26 -2.94 14.75 0.22
N ASN A 27 -2.69 13.56 -0.34
CA ASN A 27 -1.37 12.95 -0.40
C ASN A 27 -1.08 12.62 -1.87
N ASP A 28 -0.63 13.64 -2.61
CA ASP A 28 -0.40 13.54 -4.05
C ASP A 28 0.76 12.58 -4.40
N SER A 29 1.62 12.21 -3.43
CA SER A 29 2.76 11.34 -3.66
C SER A 29 2.52 9.87 -3.32
N PHE A 30 1.40 9.51 -2.66
CA PHE A 30 1.17 8.14 -2.18
C PHE A 30 1.35 7.09 -3.29
N VAL A 31 0.69 7.27 -4.43
CA VAL A 31 0.77 6.33 -5.56
C VAL A 31 2.18 6.27 -6.11
N GLU A 32 2.81 7.43 -6.35
CA GLU A 32 4.14 7.51 -6.93
C GLU A 32 5.20 6.85 -6.03
N ASP A 33 5.17 7.13 -4.73
CA ASP A 33 6.12 6.58 -3.77
C ASP A 33 5.92 5.08 -3.55
N TYR A 34 4.67 4.61 -3.57
CA TYR A 34 4.38 3.19 -3.48
C TYR A 34 4.80 2.45 -4.75
N VAL A 35 4.58 3.01 -5.94
CA VAL A 35 5.10 2.46 -7.21
C VAL A 35 6.63 2.37 -7.19
N LYS A 36 7.33 3.41 -6.70
CA LYS A 36 8.80 3.39 -6.52
C LYS A 36 9.24 2.30 -5.56
N LEU A 37 8.54 2.13 -4.43
CA LEU A 37 8.81 1.08 -3.45
C LEU A 37 8.69 -0.32 -4.08
N VAL A 38 7.59 -0.58 -4.78
CA VAL A 38 7.36 -1.85 -5.49
C VAL A 38 8.43 -2.08 -6.54
N GLY A 39 8.74 -1.06 -7.35
CA GLY A 39 9.77 -1.12 -8.39
C GLY A 39 11.15 -1.49 -7.84
N ALA A 40 11.49 -0.99 -6.64
CA ALA A 40 12.74 -1.34 -5.97
C ALA A 40 12.84 -2.83 -5.62
N PHE A 41 11.72 -3.51 -5.34
CA PHE A 41 11.68 -4.96 -5.14
C PHE A 41 11.64 -5.74 -6.46
N GLN A 42 10.92 -5.25 -7.48
CA GLN A 42 10.89 -5.87 -8.82
C GLN A 42 12.28 -5.88 -9.49
N ALA A 43 13.10 -4.87 -9.18
CA ALA A 43 14.47 -4.74 -9.68
C ALA A 43 15.46 -5.76 -9.07
N LEU A 44 15.11 -6.46 -7.99
CA LEU A 44 15.99 -7.45 -7.37
C LEU A 44 16.29 -8.62 -8.32
N SER A 45 17.52 -9.14 -8.23
CA SER A 45 17.97 -10.31 -9.01
C SER A 45 17.19 -11.58 -8.66
N THR A 46 16.67 -11.68 -7.43
CA THR A 46 15.85 -12.81 -6.97
C THR A 46 14.48 -12.89 -7.63
N LYS A 47 14.04 -11.83 -8.31
CA LYS A 47 12.72 -11.73 -8.97
C LYS A 47 11.59 -12.18 -8.04
N PRO A 48 11.39 -11.48 -6.90
CA PRO A 48 10.40 -11.89 -5.91
C PRO A 48 9.00 -11.92 -6.50
N LYS A 49 8.17 -12.85 -6.02
CA LYS A 49 6.71 -12.75 -6.14
C LYS A 49 6.24 -11.67 -5.18
N ILE A 50 5.58 -10.63 -5.70
CA ILE A 50 5.14 -9.49 -4.89
C ILE A 50 3.62 -9.49 -4.82
N TYR A 51 3.09 -9.30 -3.62
CA TYR A 51 1.67 -9.13 -3.35
C TYR A 51 1.44 -7.77 -2.69
N ILE A 52 0.54 -6.99 -3.28
CA ILE A 52 0.03 -5.77 -2.67
C ILE A 52 -1.20 -6.14 -1.87
N VAL A 53 -1.32 -5.63 -0.65
CA VAL A 53 -2.43 -5.94 0.24
C VAL A 53 -3.31 -4.71 0.42
N LYS A 54 -4.63 -4.85 0.21
CA LYS A 54 -5.61 -3.89 0.72
C LYS A 54 -5.77 -4.14 2.23
N PRO A 55 -5.34 -3.21 3.11
CA PRO A 55 -5.33 -3.45 4.55
C PRO A 55 -6.77 -3.60 5.11
N PRO A 56 -6.91 -4.15 6.33
CA PRO A 56 -8.19 -4.18 7.03
C PRO A 56 -8.85 -2.79 7.13
N PRO A 57 -10.18 -2.72 7.29
CA PRO A 57 -10.86 -1.45 7.49
C PRO A 57 -10.33 -0.69 8.71
N VAL A 58 -10.26 0.63 8.58
CA VAL A 58 -10.00 1.52 9.71
C VAL A 58 -11.33 1.86 10.38
N PHE A 59 -11.41 1.68 11.69
CA PHE A 59 -12.56 2.07 12.48
C PHE A 59 -12.28 3.38 13.23
N GLY A 60 -13.32 4.18 13.45
CA GLY A 60 -13.22 5.49 14.10
C GLY A 60 -13.17 5.36 15.62
N ASN A 61 -12.05 4.93 16.19
CA ASN A 61 -11.92 4.66 17.62
C ASN A 61 -10.61 5.19 18.24
N GLY A 62 -10.35 6.49 18.08
CA GLY A 62 -9.32 7.20 18.84
C GLY A 62 -7.90 7.13 18.25
N THR A 63 -7.75 6.57 17.05
CA THR A 63 -6.48 6.47 16.33
C THR A 63 -6.06 7.77 15.62
N GLY A 64 -6.96 8.75 15.53
CA GLY A 64 -6.75 9.96 14.73
C GLY A 64 -6.80 9.74 13.21
N LEU A 65 -7.04 8.50 12.76
CA LEU A 65 -7.22 8.16 11.35
C LEU A 65 -8.64 8.52 10.91
N ASN A 66 -8.79 8.89 9.64
CA ASN A 66 -10.08 9.18 9.02
C ASN A 66 -10.57 7.95 8.22
N PRO A 67 -11.59 7.21 8.70
CA PRO A 67 -12.14 6.04 8.00
C PRO A 67 -12.71 6.35 6.61
N GLU A 68 -13.35 7.51 6.45
CA GLU A 68 -13.94 7.94 5.17
C GLU A 68 -12.81 8.24 4.17
N TYR A 69 -11.80 9.00 4.57
CA TYR A 69 -10.65 9.27 3.72
C TYR A 69 -9.90 7.99 3.34
N PHE A 70 -9.74 7.06 4.28
CA PHE A 70 -9.13 5.75 4.02
C PHE A 70 -9.90 4.98 2.94
N ALA A 71 -11.22 4.87 3.07
CA ALA A 71 -12.06 4.15 2.12
C ALA A 71 -12.12 4.83 0.74
N ASP A 72 -12.23 6.16 0.71
CA ASP A 72 -12.45 6.91 -0.53
C ASP A 72 -11.17 7.25 -1.30
N ASN A 73 -10.01 7.27 -0.63
CA ASN A 73 -8.74 7.71 -1.24
C ASN A 73 -7.67 6.63 -1.17
N VAL A 74 -7.38 6.10 0.02
CA VAL A 74 -6.26 5.16 0.20
C VAL A 74 -6.54 3.82 -0.47
N ILE A 75 -7.72 3.24 -0.27
CA ILE A 75 -8.07 1.95 -0.88
C ILE A 75 -8.02 2.01 -2.42
N PRO A 76 -8.67 2.98 -3.10
CA PRO A 76 -8.53 3.15 -4.56
C PRO A 76 -7.09 3.40 -5.01
N ALA A 77 -6.31 4.16 -4.24
CA ALA A 77 -4.91 4.43 -4.59
C ALA A 77 -4.05 3.15 -4.53
N ILE A 78 -4.31 2.24 -3.59
CA ILE A 78 -3.66 0.91 -3.55
C ILE A 78 -4.01 0.09 -4.80
N GLU A 79 -5.26 0.15 -5.26
CA GLU A 79 -5.69 -0.52 -6.50
C GLU A 79 -4.99 0.05 -7.72
N GLU A 80 -4.81 1.37 -7.78
CA GLU A 80 -4.06 2.03 -8.84
C GLU A 80 -2.58 1.64 -8.83
N VAL A 81 -1.93 1.55 -7.66
CA VAL A 81 -0.54 1.06 -7.55
C VAL A 81 -0.42 -0.37 -8.11
N ALA A 82 -1.36 -1.26 -7.76
CA ALA A 82 -1.36 -2.63 -8.26
C ALA A 82 -1.53 -2.70 -9.78
N LYS A 83 -2.40 -1.85 -10.34
CA LYS A 83 -2.59 -1.73 -11.78
C LYS A 83 -1.33 -1.21 -12.49
N GLN A 84 -0.71 -0.14 -11.97
CA GLN A 84 0.51 0.44 -12.57
C GLN A 84 1.71 -0.50 -12.49
N THR A 85 1.80 -1.30 -11.44
CA THR A 85 2.91 -2.25 -11.25
C THR A 85 2.64 -3.65 -11.79
N ASN A 86 1.43 -3.88 -12.34
CA ASN A 86 0.95 -5.16 -12.86
C ASN A 86 1.10 -6.30 -11.84
N LEU A 87 0.62 -6.07 -10.61
CA LEU A 87 0.72 -7.01 -9.49
C LEU A 87 -0.65 -7.43 -8.96
N PRO A 88 -0.76 -8.66 -8.40
CA PRO A 88 -1.99 -9.12 -7.77
C PRO A 88 -2.24 -8.41 -6.43
N ILE A 89 -3.52 -8.27 -6.09
CA ILE A 89 -3.97 -7.77 -4.79
C ILE A 89 -4.44 -8.92 -3.91
N ILE A 90 -3.99 -8.95 -2.66
CA ILE A 90 -4.63 -9.70 -1.58
C ILE A 90 -5.60 -8.74 -0.88
N ASN A 91 -6.89 -9.07 -0.90
CA ASN A 91 -7.93 -8.22 -0.34
C ASN A 91 -8.26 -8.63 1.10
N VAL A 92 -7.65 -7.98 2.09
CA VAL A 92 -7.99 -8.15 3.51
C VAL A 92 -9.09 -7.17 3.94
N TYR A 93 -9.30 -6.10 3.18
CA TYR A 93 -10.31 -5.08 3.46
C TYR A 93 -11.74 -5.63 3.53
N SER A 94 -12.07 -6.63 2.72
CA SER A 94 -13.40 -7.26 2.68
C SER A 94 -13.43 -8.71 3.20
N ALA A 95 -12.41 -9.11 3.97
CA ALA A 95 -12.26 -10.47 4.47
C ALA A 95 -13.08 -10.74 5.74
#